data_AF-A0A1B8SL40-F1
#
_entry.id   AF-A0A1B8SL40-F1
#
_cell.length_a   1.000
_cell.length_b   1.000
_cell.length_c   1.000
_cell.angle_alpha   90.00
_cell.angle_beta   90.00
_cell.angle_gamma   90.00
#
_symmetry.space_group_name_H-M   'P 1'
#
loop_
_entity.id
_entity.type
_entity.pdbx_description
1 polymer ?
#
loop_
_entity_poly.entity_id
_entity_poly.type
_entity_poly.pdbx_seq_one_letter_code
_entity_poly.pdbx_strand_id
1 'polypeptide(L)'
;MKTTLTPERLAELHAAGRRQADESRFVNPVVMLRAGQLLRERGEEWAATVLLRKLTRRSMINPGVPWLEGGEPETLLLADIEEWRNAEETAK
;
A
#
# COMPACT_ATOMS: atom_id res chain seq x y z
N MET A 1 13.16 1.45 3.90
CA MET A 1 12.85 2.86 3.61
C MET A 1 11.50 3.18 4.22
N LYS A 2 11.27 4.41 4.69
CA LYS A 2 9.96 4.85 5.22
C LYS A 2 9.26 5.76 4.21
N THR A 3 7.94 5.85 4.29
CA THR A 3 7.15 6.81 3.49
C THR A 3 7.52 8.26 3.82
N THR A 4 7.40 9.14 2.83
CA THR A 4 7.57 10.60 2.95
C THR A 4 6.23 11.33 3.13
N LEU A 5 5.11 10.62 3.08
CA LEU A 5 3.77 11.19 3.22
C LEU A 5 3.48 11.56 4.68
N THR A 6 2.67 12.60 4.87
CA THR A 6 2.23 13.01 6.21
C THR A 6 1.16 12.06 6.76
N PRO A 7 1.00 11.98 8.09
CA PRO A 7 -0.05 11.16 8.70
C PRO A 7 -1.47 11.49 8.22
N GLU A 8 -1.76 12.77 7.99
CA GLU A 8 -3.06 13.24 7.49
C GLU A 8 -3.31 12.69 6.08
N ARG A 9 -2.30 12.76 5.21
CA ARG A 9 -2.41 12.25 3.85
C ARG A 9 -2.55 10.73 3.84
N LEU A 10 -1.82 10.02 4.70
CA LEU A 10 -1.99 8.59 4.87
C LEU A 10 -3.41 8.23 5.29
N ALA A 11 -4.02 8.97 6.23
CA ALA A 11 -5.41 8.73 6.63
C ALA A 11 -6.40 8.86 5.46
N GLU A 12 -6.20 9.85 4.58
CA GLU A 12 -7.00 10.04 3.37
C GLU A 12 -6.85 8.88 2.38
N LEU A 13 -5.61 8.43 2.14
CA LEU A 13 -5.31 7.31 1.24
C LEU A 13 -5.83 5.97 1.80
N HIS A 14 -5.82 5.80 3.12
CA HIS A 14 -6.46 4.67 3.80
C HIS A 14 -7.97 4.66 3.56
N ALA A 15 -8.62 5.81 3.69
CA ALA A 15 -10.05 5.93 3.41
C ALA A 15 -10.36 5.69 1.93
N ALA A 16 -9.50 6.17 1.02
CA ALA A 16 -9.64 5.95 -0.42
C ALA A 16 -9.43 4.48 -0.81
N GLY A 17 -8.40 3.82 -0.27
CA GLY A 17 -8.12 2.40 -0.55
C GLY A 17 -9.25 1.48 -0.09
N ARG A 18 -9.81 1.72 1.10
CA ARG A 18 -11.01 1.00 1.56
C ARG A 18 -12.20 1.20 0.64
N ARG A 19 -12.49 2.45 0.23
CA ARG A 19 -13.58 2.72 -0.73
C ARG A 19 -13.37 1.98 -2.05
N GLN A 20 -12.16 1.95 -2.59
CA GLN A 20 -11.86 1.23 -3.83
C GLN A 20 -12.03 -0.29 -3.67
N ALA A 21 -11.61 -0.86 -2.54
CA ALA A 21 -11.83 -2.27 -2.26
C ALA A 21 -13.33 -2.61 -2.14
N ASP A 22 -14.12 -1.70 -1.57
CA ASP A 22 -15.57 -1.87 -1.39
C ASP A 22 -16.38 -1.74 -2.69
N GLU A 23 -15.80 -1.20 -3.78
CA GLU A 23 -16.46 -1.12 -5.10
C GLU A 23 -16.79 -2.50 -5.69
N SER A 24 -16.09 -3.55 -5.23
CA SER A 24 -16.28 -4.91 -5.67
C SER A 24 -16.31 -5.87 -4.50
N ARG A 25 -17.31 -6.76 -4.46
CA ARG A 25 -17.35 -7.87 -3.50
C ARG A 25 -16.23 -8.90 -3.67
N PHE A 26 -15.51 -8.82 -4.81
CA PHE A 26 -14.40 -9.71 -5.14
C PHE A 26 -13.09 -8.95 -5.12
N VAL A 27 -12.03 -9.65 -4.72
CA VAL A 27 -10.65 -9.17 -4.79
C VAL A 27 -10.28 -8.84 -6.23
N ASN A 28 -9.67 -7.67 -6.45
CA ASN A 28 -9.10 -7.30 -7.73
C ASN A 28 -7.72 -7.97 -7.91
N PRO A 29 -7.57 -8.94 -8.83
CA PRO A 29 -6.30 -9.67 -8.99
C PRO A 29 -5.15 -8.76 -9.48
N VAL A 30 -5.46 -7.70 -10.22
CA VAL A 30 -4.45 -6.75 -10.73
C VAL A 30 -3.87 -5.94 -9.57
N VAL A 31 -4.72 -5.49 -8.64
CA VAL A 31 -4.26 -4.76 -7.45
C VAL A 31 -3.38 -5.66 -6.59
N MET A 32 -3.78 -6.92 -6.36
CA MET A 32 -2.98 -7.87 -5.60
C MET A 32 -1.60 -8.14 -6.23
N LEU A 33 -1.56 -8.32 -7.54
CA LEU A 33 -0.30 -8.52 -8.27
C LEU A 33 0.64 -7.31 -8.11
N ARG A 34 0.10 -6.10 -8.29
CA ARG A 34 0.85 -4.85 -8.16
C ARG A 34 1.31 -4.60 -6.74
N ALA A 35 0.46 -4.83 -5.73
CA ALA A 35 0.83 -4.68 -4.33
C ALA A 35 1.96 -5.66 -3.96
N GLY A 36 1.91 -6.89 -4.47
CA GLY A 36 2.99 -7.87 -4.30
C GLY A 36 4.30 -7.44 -4.97
N GLN A 37 4.24 -6.82 -6.14
CA GLN A 37 5.42 -6.23 -6.79
C GLN A 37 6.00 -5.07 -5.97
N LEU A 38 5.13 -4.16 -5.53
CA LEU A 38 5.51 -2.99 -4.75
C LEU A 38 6.17 -3.37 -3.42
N LEU A 39 5.66 -4.41 -2.74
CA LEU A 39 6.30 -4.96 -1.54
C LEU A 39 7.72 -5.46 -1.81
N ARG A 40 8.01 -6.02 -2.99
CA ARG A 40 9.36 -6.44 -3.36
C ARG A 40 10.28 -5.26 -3.66
N GLU A 41 9.75 -4.21 -4.28
CA GLU A 41 10.52 -3.04 -4.73
C GLU A 41 10.78 -2.03 -3.61
N ARG A 42 9.73 -1.68 -2.85
CA ARG A 42 9.78 -0.70 -1.75
C ARG A 42 10.17 -1.31 -0.40
N GLY A 43 9.89 -2.60 -0.24
CA GLY A 43 10.13 -3.36 0.98
C GLY A 43 9.02 -3.24 2.04
N GLU A 44 9.05 -4.15 3.01
CA GLU A 44 8.04 -4.25 4.07
C GLU A 44 8.09 -3.08 5.06
N GLU A 45 9.26 -2.46 5.27
CA GLU A 45 9.38 -1.30 6.16
C GLU A 45 8.57 -0.11 5.61
N TRP A 46 8.63 0.12 4.30
CA TRP A 46 7.87 1.18 3.65
C TRP A 46 6.38 0.90 3.77
N ALA A 47 5.95 -0.32 3.45
CA ALA A 47 4.55 -0.71 3.56
C ALA A 47 4.02 -0.60 4.99
N ALA A 48 4.81 -1.00 6.00
CA ALA A 48 4.44 -0.86 7.40
C ALA A 48 4.23 0.62 7.81
N THR A 49 5.03 1.53 7.24
CA THR A 49 4.88 2.97 7.51
C THR A 49 3.66 3.56 6.82
N VAL A 50 3.36 3.17 5.58
CA VAL A 50 2.13 3.59 4.87
C VAL A 50 0.89 3.05 5.58
N LEU A 51 0.91 1.79 6.00
CA LEU A 51 -0.23 1.14 6.65
C LEU A 51 -0.36 1.47 8.14
N LEU A 52 0.58 2.24 8.70
CA LEU A 52 0.61 2.65 10.11
C LEU A 52 0.52 1.47 11.08
N ARG A 53 1.02 0.30 10.67
CA ARG A 53 1.02 -0.93 11.49
C ARG A 53 2.20 -1.83 11.17
N LYS A 54 2.54 -2.71 12.12
CA LYS A 54 3.57 -3.74 11.89
C LYS A 54 3.00 -4.88 11.03
N LEU A 55 3.81 -5.35 10.08
CA LEU A 55 3.48 -6.47 9.17
C LEU A 55 4.01 -7.81 9.70
N THR A 56 3.57 -8.22 10.89
CA THR A 56 4.08 -9.44 11.55
C THR A 56 3.42 -10.72 11.06
N ARG A 57 2.16 -10.63 10.61
CA ARG A 57 1.40 -11.77 10.07
C ARG A 57 1.85 -12.07 8.64
N ARG A 58 2.08 -13.35 8.34
CA ARG A 58 2.49 -13.83 7.01
C ARG A 58 1.32 -14.43 6.23
N SER A 59 1.41 -14.38 4.91
CA SER A 59 0.47 -15.10 4.04
C SER A 59 0.60 -16.61 4.25
N MET A 60 -0.54 -17.30 4.27
CA MET A 60 -0.58 -18.76 4.41
C MET A 60 -0.08 -19.47 3.15
N ILE A 61 -0.29 -18.88 1.97
CA ILE A 61 0.10 -19.47 0.68
C ILE A 61 1.57 -19.17 0.36
N ASN A 62 2.05 -17.99 0.73
CA ASN A 62 3.43 -17.58 0.54
C ASN A 62 3.97 -16.92 1.82
N PRO A 63 4.65 -17.68 2.71
CA PRO A 63 5.19 -17.14 3.95
C PRO A 63 6.23 -16.01 3.77
N GLY A 64 6.79 -15.86 2.57
CA GLY A 64 7.74 -14.81 2.22
C GLY A 64 7.11 -13.43 2.00
N VAL A 65 5.77 -13.31 2.06
CA VAL A 65 5.07 -12.01 1.96
C VAL A 65 4.14 -11.77 3.16
N PRO A 66 3.94 -10.50 3.56
CA PRO A 66 3.04 -10.18 4.66
C PRO A 66 1.58 -10.43 4.30
N TRP A 67 0.77 -10.63 5.33
CA TRP A 67 -0.69 -10.62 5.22
C TRP A 67 -1.20 -9.18 5.14
N LEU A 68 -2.00 -8.90 4.10
CA LEU A 68 -2.69 -7.64 3.90
C LEU A 68 -4.19 -7.80 4.17
N GLU A 69 -4.78 -6.80 4.79
CA GLU A 69 -6.21 -6.68 5.07
C GLU A 69 -6.94 -5.99 3.90
N GLY A 70 -8.27 -6.00 3.92
CA GLY A 70 -9.08 -5.38 2.86
C GLY A 70 -8.79 -3.87 2.73
N GLY A 71 -8.59 -3.40 1.50
CA GLY A 71 -8.25 -2.00 1.21
C GLY A 71 -6.77 -1.65 1.35
N GLU A 72 -5.97 -2.46 2.04
CA GLU A 72 -4.54 -2.18 2.18
C GLU A 72 -3.75 -2.33 0.88
N PRO A 73 -3.99 -3.32 0.01
CA PRO A 73 -3.37 -3.37 -1.30
C PRO A 73 -3.60 -2.07 -2.09
N GLU A 74 -4.83 -1.59 -2.13
CA GLU A 74 -5.22 -0.34 -2.78
C GLU A 74 -4.52 0.87 -2.15
N THR A 75 -4.49 0.95 -0.81
CA THR A 75 -3.77 2.02 -0.10
C THR A 75 -2.28 2.05 -0.42
N LEU A 76 -1.62 0.90 -0.51
CA LEU A 76 -0.20 0.84 -0.90
C LEU A 76 0.02 1.39 -2.31
N LEU A 77 -0.82 1.00 -3.27
CA LEU A 77 -0.74 1.51 -4.64
C LEU A 77 -0.95 3.03 -4.70
N LEU A 78 -1.95 3.53 -3.99
CA LEU A 78 -2.25 4.96 -3.94
C LEU A 78 -1.11 5.76 -3.31
N ALA A 79 -0.49 5.24 -2.25
CA ALA A 79 0.67 5.88 -1.61
C ALA A 79 1.89 5.95 -2.53
N ASP A 80 2.18 4.88 -3.28
CA ASP A 80 3.30 4.87 -4.24
C ASP A 80 3.10 5.90 -5.36
N ILE A 81 1.89 5.97 -5.92
CA ILE A 81 1.52 6.97 -6.93
C ILE A 81 1.70 8.40 -6.38
N GLU A 82 1.26 8.65 -5.15
CA GLU A 82 1.37 9.97 -4.53
C GLU A 82 2.83 10.36 -4.27
N GLU A 83 3.65 9.45 -3.76
CA GLU A 83 5.07 9.71 -3.55
C GLU A 83 5.82 9.94 -4.85
N TRP A 84 5.47 9.21 -5.92
CA TRP A 84 6.03 9.45 -7.24
C TRP A 84 5.68 10.84 -7.77
N ARG A 85 4.41 11.28 -7.63
CA ARG A 85 3.98 12.64 -8.01
C ARG A 85 4.75 13.71 -7.24
N ASN A 86 4.88 13.57 -5.92
CA ASN A 86 5.62 14.52 -5.10
C ASN A 86 7.11 14.61 -5.50
N ALA A 87 7.70 13.49 -5.92
CA ALA A 87 9.07 13.46 -6.42
C ALA A 87 9.23 14.20 -7.75
N GLU A 88 8.26 14.08 -8.68
CA GLU A 88 8.26 14.82 -9.94
C GLU A 88 8.08 16.33 -9.73
N GLU A 89 7.25 16.74 -8.77
CA GLU A 89 7.03 18.16 -8.43
C GLU A 89 8.28 18.80 -7.83
N THR A 90 9.02 18.06 -6.99
CA THR A 90 10.25 18.55 -6.36
C THR A 90 11.42 18.66 -7.34
N ALA A 91 11.34 17.96 -8.49
CA ALA A 91 12.39 17.98 -9.52
C ALA A 91 12.25 19.13 -10.54
N LYS A 92 11.18 19.93 -10.46
CA LYS A 92 10.94 21.12 -11.30
C LYS A 92 11.37 22.40 -10.59
#